data_AF-A0A383BC71-F1
#
_entry.id   AF-A0A383BC71-F1
#
_cell.length_a   1.000
_cell.length_b   1.000
_cell.length_c   1.000
_cell.angle_alpha   90.00
_cell.angle_beta   90.00
_cell.angle_gamma   90.00
#
_symmetry.space_group_name_H-M   'P 1'
#
loop_
_entity.id
_entity.type
_entity.pdbx_description
1 polymer ?
#
loop_
_entity_poly.entity_id
_entity_poly.type
_entity_poly.pdbx_seq_one_letter_code
_entity_poly.pdbx_strand_id
1 'polypeptide(L)'
;MSDDTASKTLIKIFAGAMANKKLKEQREATERVAEAQEEANRIASRQQEYQPAAVTLLNGYHSYTWADGDKYAGEWRRDKKHGQGTYAWADGSTYVGECKDDKRHGQGTYTYPDGEQYAGEFKDDMYHGQGTYTVPDGSSYVGE
;
A
#
# COMPACT_ATOMS: atom_id res chain seq x y z
N MET A 1 -38.50 79.65 -21.44
CA MET A 1 -38.37 78.78 -20.25
C MET A 1 -38.91 77.38 -20.56
N SER A 2 -38.31 76.65 -21.52
CA SER A 2 -38.87 75.37 -21.96
C SER A 2 -37.84 74.45 -22.64
N ASP A 3 -36.69 74.19 -22.01
CA ASP A 3 -35.72 73.24 -22.56
C ASP A 3 -34.90 72.46 -21.51
N ASP A 4 -35.37 72.43 -20.26
CA ASP A 4 -34.69 71.74 -19.16
C ASP A 4 -35.31 70.36 -18.89
N THR A 5 -36.62 70.21 -19.10
CA THR A 5 -37.35 68.97 -18.85
C THR A 5 -37.07 67.87 -19.87
N ALA A 6 -36.89 68.22 -21.16
CA ALA A 6 -36.55 67.26 -22.22
C ALA A 6 -35.13 66.69 -22.02
N SER A 7 -34.15 67.56 -21.75
CA SER A 7 -32.77 67.18 -21.42
C SER A 7 -32.69 66.32 -20.15
N LYS A 8 -33.42 66.68 -19.09
CA LYS A 8 -33.49 65.87 -17.86
C LYS A 8 -34.13 64.48 -18.06
N THR A 9 -35.09 64.36 -18.98
CA THR A 9 -35.74 63.08 -19.29
C THR A 9 -34.81 62.17 -20.08
N LEU A 10 -34.10 62.72 -21.08
CA LEU A 10 -33.13 61.98 -21.88
C LEU A 10 -31.98 61.44 -21.02
N ILE A 11 -31.42 62.25 -20.11
CA ILE A 11 -30.35 61.85 -19.19
C ILE A 11 -30.80 60.70 -18.27
N LYS A 12 -32.04 60.73 -17.76
CA LYS A 12 -32.60 59.64 -16.94
C LYS A 12 -32.74 58.33 -17.71
N ILE A 13 -33.16 58.39 -18.97
CA ILE A 13 -33.28 57.21 -19.85
C ILE A 13 -31.90 56.60 -20.11
N PHE A 14 -30.91 57.42 -20.46
CA PHE A 14 -29.54 56.96 -20.69
C PHE A 14 -28.89 56.37 -19.42
N ALA A 15 -29.11 57.00 -18.25
CA ALA A 15 -28.63 56.47 -16.98
C ALA A 15 -29.26 55.11 -16.63
N GLY A 16 -30.57 54.93 -16.88
CA GLY A 16 -31.26 53.66 -16.69
C GLY A 16 -30.77 52.55 -17.63
N ALA A 17 -30.52 52.87 -18.91
CA ALA A 17 -29.96 51.93 -19.87
C ALA A 17 -28.54 51.48 -19.49
N MET A 18 -27.71 52.42 -19.02
CA MET A 18 -26.36 52.10 -18.51
C MET A 18 -26.39 51.26 -17.24
N ALA A 19 -27.32 51.53 -16.31
CA ALA A 19 -27.50 50.73 -15.11
C ALA A 19 -27.97 49.29 -15.43
N ASN A 20 -28.89 49.12 -16.37
CA ASN A 20 -29.35 47.80 -16.83
C ASN A 20 -28.23 47.00 -17.52
N LYS A 21 -27.37 47.66 -18.30
CA LYS A 21 -26.19 47.03 -18.90
C LYS A 21 -25.21 46.55 -17.82
N LYS A 22 -24.89 47.43 -16.86
CA LYS A 22 -24.00 47.10 -15.72
C LYS A 22 -24.57 45.97 -14.85
N LEU A 23 -25.88 45.92 -14.66
CA LEU A 23 -26.56 44.86 -13.92
C LEU A 23 -26.51 43.52 -14.67
N LYS A 24 -26.69 43.53 -15.99
CA LYS A 24 -26.57 42.32 -16.83
C LYS A 24 -25.14 41.77 -16.79
N GLU A 25 -24.13 42.64 -16.91
CA GLU A 25 -22.71 42.26 -16.82
C GLU A 25 -22.36 41.69 -15.43
N GLN A 26 -22.89 42.28 -14.34
CA GLN A 26 -22.69 41.74 -12.99
C GLN A 26 -23.36 40.37 -12.78
N ARG A 27 -24.55 40.15 -13.36
CA ARG A 27 -25.24 38.86 -13.31
C ARG A 27 -24.44 37.78 -14.04
N GLU A 28 -23.97 38.06 -15.25
CA GLU A 28 -23.13 37.13 -16.03
C GLU A 28 -21.80 36.83 -15.33
N ALA A 29 -21.18 37.83 -14.69
CA ALA A 29 -19.96 37.63 -13.91
C ALA A 29 -20.19 36.74 -12.68
N THR A 30 -21.33 36.89 -12.00
CA THR A 30 -21.69 36.07 -10.82
C THR A 30 -21.98 34.62 -11.22
N GLU A 31 -22.66 34.42 -12.35
CA GLU A 31 -22.95 33.09 -12.90
C GLU A 31 -21.67 32.33 -13.27
N ARG A 32 -20.71 33.00 -13.91
CA ARG A 32 -19.37 32.41 -14.19
C ARG A 32 -18.62 32.00 -12.92
N VAL A 33 -18.73 32.79 -11.85
CA VAL A 33 -18.10 32.45 -10.56
C VAL A 33 -18.80 31.25 -9.91
N ALA A 34 -20.13 31.16 -10.01
CA ALA A 34 -20.89 30.02 -9.49
C ALA A 34 -20.57 28.71 -10.23
N GLU A 35 -20.49 28.75 -11.57
CA GLU A 35 -20.11 27.60 -12.39
C GLU A 35 -18.68 27.13 -12.09
N ALA A 36 -17.73 28.07 -11.97
CA ALA A 36 -16.34 27.76 -11.63
C ALA A 36 -16.23 27.13 -10.23
N GLN A 37 -17.03 27.61 -9.27
CA GLN A 37 -17.08 27.03 -7.93
C GLN A 37 -17.69 25.62 -7.93
N GLU A 38 -18.72 25.38 -8.73
CA GLU A 38 -19.32 24.05 -8.88
C GLU A 38 -18.37 23.07 -9.59
N GLU A 39 -17.64 23.52 -10.61
CA GLU A 39 -16.60 22.72 -11.27
C GLU A 39 -15.46 22.40 -10.31
N ALA A 40 -14.99 23.37 -9.53
CA ALA A 40 -13.99 23.15 -8.48
C ALA A 40 -14.49 22.11 -7.44
N ASN A 41 -15.75 22.20 -7.04
CA ASN A 41 -16.36 21.24 -6.11
C ASN A 41 -16.51 19.83 -6.74
N ARG A 42 -16.80 19.74 -8.04
CA ARG A 42 -16.84 18.47 -8.79
C ARG A 42 -15.45 17.83 -8.89
N ILE A 43 -14.42 18.62 -9.16
CA ILE A 43 -13.02 18.16 -9.23
C ILE A 43 -12.55 17.69 -7.85
N ALA A 44 -12.83 18.47 -6.80
CA ALA A 44 -12.46 18.13 -5.42
C ALA A 44 -13.12 16.82 -4.95
N SER A 45 -14.41 16.64 -5.25
CA SER A 45 -15.13 15.40 -4.92
C SER A 45 -14.56 14.17 -5.64
N ARG A 46 -14.12 14.31 -6.90
CA ARG A 46 -13.49 13.21 -7.67
C ARG A 46 -12.13 12.79 -7.08
N GLN A 47 -11.40 13.71 -6.45
CA GLN A 47 -10.10 13.40 -5.81
C GLN A 47 -10.25 12.78 -4.42
N GLN A 48 -11.39 12.97 -3.75
CA GLN A 48 -11.63 12.48 -2.39
C GLN A 48 -11.90 10.96 -2.33
N GLU A 49 -12.21 10.32 -3.47
CA GLU A 49 -12.41 8.87 -3.57
C GLU A 49 -11.14 8.05 -3.82
N TYR A 50 -9.96 8.70 -3.90
CA TYR A 50 -8.70 7.95 -3.87
C TYR A 50 -8.37 7.55 -2.43
N GLN A 51 -9.03 6.49 -1.98
CA GLN A 51 -8.57 5.66 -0.89
C GLN A 51 -7.64 4.63 -1.54
N PRO A 52 -6.30 4.81 -1.59
CA PRO A 52 -5.45 3.67 -1.93
C PRO A 52 -5.82 2.62 -0.88
N ALA A 53 -6.46 1.53 -1.31
CA ALA A 53 -6.80 0.43 -0.44
C ALA A 53 -5.55 0.18 0.40
N ALA A 54 -5.63 0.43 1.70
CA ALA A 54 -4.47 0.32 2.57
C ALA A 54 -3.93 -1.08 2.30
N VAL A 55 -2.80 -1.16 1.59
CA VAL A 55 -2.17 -2.43 1.24
C VAL A 55 -1.73 -2.97 2.58
N THR A 56 -2.61 -3.78 3.16
CA THR A 56 -2.42 -4.28 4.52
C THR A 56 -1.46 -5.41 4.33
N LEU A 57 -0.18 -5.10 4.50
CA LEU A 57 0.89 -6.08 4.40
C LEU A 57 0.59 -7.20 5.40
N LEU A 58 0.91 -8.43 5.03
CA LEU A 58 0.74 -9.61 5.86
C LEU A 58 1.59 -9.48 7.12
N ASN A 59 0.95 -9.61 8.29
CA ASN A 59 1.58 -9.53 9.59
C ASN A 59 0.99 -10.59 10.52
N GLY A 60 1.81 -11.25 11.33
CA GLY A 60 1.39 -12.34 12.22
C GLY A 60 1.45 -13.71 11.54
N TYR A 61 0.90 -14.73 12.19
CA TYR A 61 1.03 -16.12 11.75
C TYR A 61 0.11 -16.44 10.57
N HIS A 62 0.68 -16.92 9.46
CA HIS A 62 -0.06 -17.34 8.27
C HIS A 62 0.57 -18.57 7.61
N SER A 63 -0.24 -19.33 6.90
CA SER A 63 0.20 -20.41 6.04
C SER A 63 0.01 -20.05 4.57
N TYR A 64 1.02 -20.35 3.74
CA TYR A 64 1.00 -20.19 2.30
C TYR A 64 1.40 -21.51 1.63
N THR A 65 0.78 -21.82 0.49
CA THR A 65 1.13 -22.98 -0.35
C THR A 65 1.33 -22.46 -1.77
N TRP A 66 2.51 -22.71 -2.34
CA TRP A 66 2.86 -22.33 -3.70
C TRP A 66 2.37 -23.38 -4.70
N ALA A 67 2.31 -22.98 -5.98
CA ALA A 67 1.79 -23.83 -7.05
C ALA A 67 2.69 -25.04 -7.36
N ASP A 68 3.99 -24.94 -7.05
CA ASP A 68 4.97 -26.03 -7.14
C ASP A 68 4.83 -27.07 -6.01
N GLY A 69 4.02 -26.79 -4.99
CA GLY A 69 3.78 -27.67 -3.85
C GLY A 69 4.55 -27.27 -2.59
N ASP A 70 5.43 -26.26 -2.65
CA ASP A 70 6.09 -25.71 -1.48
C ASP A 70 5.07 -25.15 -0.50
N LYS A 71 5.40 -25.18 0.79
CA LYS A 71 4.54 -24.70 1.87
C LYS A 71 5.36 -23.95 2.90
N TYR A 72 4.79 -22.89 3.43
CA TYR A 72 5.30 -22.17 4.59
C TYR A 72 4.17 -21.95 5.57
N ALA A 73 4.41 -22.22 6.84
CA ALA A 73 3.52 -21.84 7.93
C ALA A 73 4.35 -21.21 9.03
N GLY A 74 4.10 -19.94 9.33
CA GLY A 74 4.93 -19.22 10.28
C GLY A 74 4.52 -17.77 10.43
N GLU A 75 5.30 -17.05 11.19
CA GLU A 75 5.14 -15.62 11.38
C GLU A 75 5.54 -14.83 10.12
N TRP A 76 4.80 -13.74 9.89
CA TRP A 76 5.02 -12.79 8.80
C TRP A 76 5.11 -11.38 9.38
N ARG A 77 5.89 -10.53 8.73
CA ARG A 77 6.00 -9.12 9.04
C ARG A 77 6.19 -8.35 7.75
N ARG A 78 5.24 -7.49 7.42
CA ARG A 78 5.27 -6.65 6.22
C ARG A 78 5.46 -7.48 4.93
N ASP A 79 4.64 -8.51 4.74
CA ASP A 79 4.68 -9.46 3.61
C ASP A 79 5.93 -10.33 3.52
N LYS A 80 6.78 -10.31 4.54
CA LYS A 80 7.97 -11.16 4.59
C LYS A 80 7.91 -12.17 5.71
N LYS A 81 8.49 -13.34 5.48
CA LYS A 81 8.64 -14.39 6.50
C LYS A 81 9.61 -13.90 7.57
N HIS A 82 9.18 -13.98 8.83
CA HIS A 82 9.87 -13.37 9.96
C HIS A 82 9.50 -14.11 11.25
N GLY A 83 10.40 -14.22 12.24
CA GLY A 83 10.08 -14.96 13.47
C GLY A 83 10.10 -16.47 13.25
N GLN A 84 9.30 -17.23 13.99
CA GLN A 84 9.30 -18.70 13.89
C GLN A 84 8.46 -19.17 12.71
N GLY A 85 8.95 -20.19 11.99
CA GLY A 85 8.22 -20.78 10.88
C GLY A 85 8.71 -22.17 10.46
N THR A 86 7.85 -22.83 9.70
CA THR A 86 8.11 -24.13 9.09
C THR A 86 7.99 -24.01 7.58
N TYR A 87 9.04 -24.40 6.85
CA TYR A 87 8.98 -24.67 5.43
C TYR A 87 8.91 -26.18 5.17
N ALA A 88 8.09 -26.55 4.21
CA ALA A 88 8.11 -27.87 3.59
C ALA A 88 8.19 -27.67 2.08
N TRP A 89 9.30 -28.12 1.49
CA TRP A 89 9.51 -28.02 0.05
C TRP A 89 8.92 -29.23 -0.66
N ALA A 90 8.58 -29.06 -1.94
CA ALA A 90 8.03 -30.12 -2.78
C ALA A 90 8.99 -31.30 -2.99
N ASP A 91 10.30 -31.06 -2.84
CA ASP A 91 11.34 -32.11 -2.88
C ASP A 91 11.37 -33.00 -1.62
N GLY A 92 10.57 -32.68 -0.60
CA GLY A 92 10.49 -33.40 0.67
C GLY A 92 11.41 -32.86 1.77
N SER A 93 12.28 -31.89 1.46
CA SER A 93 13.06 -31.22 2.50
C SER A 93 12.16 -30.37 3.39
N THR A 94 12.59 -30.14 4.63
CA THR A 94 11.85 -29.31 5.59
C THR A 94 12.79 -28.44 6.39
N TYR A 95 12.30 -27.28 6.82
CA TYR A 95 13.00 -26.40 7.75
C TYR A 95 12.05 -25.95 8.85
N VAL A 96 12.51 -25.99 10.09
CA VAL A 96 11.80 -25.46 11.25
C VAL A 96 12.75 -24.54 11.99
N GLY A 97 12.43 -23.26 12.10
CA GLY A 97 13.29 -22.32 12.81
C GLY A 97 12.97 -20.85 12.54
N GLU A 98 13.92 -20.00 12.89
CA GLU A 98 13.77 -18.56 12.76
C GLU A 98 13.95 -18.08 11.31
N CYS A 99 13.15 -17.09 10.93
CA CYS A 99 13.21 -16.43 9.65
C CYS A 99 13.38 -14.92 9.86
N LYS A 100 14.06 -14.26 8.93
CA LYS A 100 14.21 -12.81 8.89
C LYS A 100 14.27 -12.33 7.46
N ASP A 101 13.32 -11.48 7.08
CA ASP A 101 13.27 -10.87 5.75
C ASP A 101 13.31 -11.93 4.63
N ASP A 102 12.46 -12.96 4.76
CA ASP A 102 12.32 -14.11 3.85
C ASP A 102 13.41 -15.17 3.88
N LYS A 103 14.45 -14.98 4.70
CA LYS A 103 15.58 -15.90 4.81
C LYS A 103 15.60 -16.65 6.12
N ARG A 104 16.14 -17.87 6.12
CA ARG A 104 16.47 -18.61 7.34
C ARG A 104 17.53 -17.84 8.12
N HIS A 105 17.32 -17.73 9.42
CA HIS A 105 18.15 -16.95 10.34
C HIS A 105 18.11 -17.59 11.73
N GLY A 106 18.96 -17.16 12.66
CA GLY A 106 18.88 -17.59 14.06
C GLY A 106 19.01 -19.10 14.21
N GLN A 107 18.32 -19.69 15.19
CA GLN A 107 18.34 -21.14 15.39
C GLN A 107 17.31 -21.83 14.49
N GLY A 108 17.70 -22.97 13.92
CA GLY A 108 16.78 -23.79 13.17
C GLY A 108 17.29 -25.19 12.88
N THR A 109 16.41 -25.97 12.28
CA THR A 109 16.64 -27.35 11.90
C THR A 109 16.23 -27.53 10.45
N TYR A 110 17.17 -27.92 9.60
CA TYR A 110 16.91 -28.31 8.22
C TYR A 110 17.01 -29.83 8.11
N THR A 111 15.96 -30.47 7.59
CA THR A 111 15.91 -31.90 7.35
C THR A 111 15.86 -32.14 5.84
N TYR A 112 16.81 -32.92 5.35
CA TYR A 112 16.92 -33.34 3.96
C TYR A 112 15.92 -34.45 3.63
N PRO A 113 15.59 -34.68 2.35
CA PRO A 113 14.64 -35.72 1.95
C PRO A 113 15.08 -37.14 2.28
N ASP A 114 16.39 -37.37 2.41
CA ASP A 114 17.01 -38.65 2.79
C ASP A 114 17.05 -38.89 4.31
N GLY A 115 16.58 -37.90 5.11
CA GLY A 115 16.54 -37.96 6.56
C GLY A 115 17.79 -37.43 7.25
N GLU A 116 18.80 -36.97 6.50
CA GLU A 116 19.89 -36.19 7.08
C GLU A 116 19.35 -34.88 7.68
N GLN A 117 19.99 -34.38 8.72
CA GLN A 117 19.53 -33.21 9.44
C GLN A 117 20.69 -32.31 9.85
N TYR A 118 20.53 -31.01 9.65
CA TYR A 118 21.36 -29.99 10.28
C TYR A 118 20.53 -29.23 11.31
N ALA A 119 20.99 -29.16 12.56
CA ALA A 119 20.41 -28.33 13.61
C ALA A 119 21.46 -27.36 14.13
N GLY A 120 21.23 -26.05 14.02
CA GLY A 120 22.22 -25.05 14.40
C GLY A 120 21.82 -23.64 14.00
N GLU A 121 22.81 -22.76 14.02
CA GLU A 121 22.61 -21.37 13.63
C GLU A 121 22.60 -21.19 12.10
N PHE A 122 21.76 -20.24 11.65
CA PHE A 122 21.58 -19.82 10.28
C PHE A 122 21.76 -18.32 10.17
N LYS A 123 22.34 -17.87 9.06
CA LYS A 123 22.45 -16.46 8.72
C LYS A 123 22.30 -16.27 7.22
N ASP A 124 21.24 -15.55 6.83
CA ASP A 124 20.96 -15.22 5.43
C ASP A 124 20.91 -16.47 4.54
N ASP A 125 20.15 -17.49 4.98
CA ASP A 125 20.02 -18.81 4.35
C ASP A 125 21.24 -19.74 4.39
N MET A 126 22.35 -19.32 4.99
CA MET A 126 23.55 -20.15 5.13
C MET A 126 23.63 -20.73 6.54
N TYR A 127 24.19 -21.93 6.68
CA TYR A 127 24.65 -22.44 7.97
C TYR A 127 25.71 -21.49 8.53
N HIS A 128 25.63 -21.21 9.83
CA HIS A 128 26.50 -20.26 10.49
C HIS A 128 26.71 -20.68 11.94
N GLY A 129 27.88 -20.43 12.51
CA GLY A 129 28.16 -20.71 13.91
C GLY A 129 27.99 -22.19 14.26
N GLN A 130 27.63 -22.45 15.52
CA GLN A 130 27.53 -23.81 16.03
C GLN A 130 26.37 -24.57 15.39
N GLY A 131 26.65 -25.81 14.99
CA GLY A 131 25.67 -26.72 14.40
C GLY A 131 26.02 -28.18 14.57
N THR A 132 24.99 -29.01 14.59
CA THR A 132 25.09 -30.47 14.60
C THR A 132 24.48 -31.02 13.33
N TYR A 133 25.25 -31.78 12.58
CA TYR A 133 24.76 -32.54 11.43
C TYR A 133 24.61 -34.01 11.82
N THR A 134 23.43 -34.58 11.60
CA THR A 134 23.05 -35.94 11.97
C THR A 134 22.64 -36.71 10.72
N VAL A 135 23.21 -37.89 10.52
CA VAL A 135 22.81 -38.80 9.44
C VAL A 135 21.75 -39.80 9.95
N PRO A 136 21.00 -40.49 9.06
CA PRO A 136 19.89 -41.37 9.47
C PRO A 136 20.27 -42.52 10.41
N ASP A 137 21.54 -42.94 10.43
CA ASP A 137 22.05 -43.96 11.35
C ASP A 137 22.22 -43.47 12.81
N GLY A 138 22.02 -42.16 13.04
CA GLY A 138 22.14 -41.49 14.33
C GLY A 138 23.53 -40.93 14.63
N SER A 139 24.52 -41.18 13.79
CA SER A 139 25.84 -40.56 13.91
C SER A 139 25.74 -39.06 13.69
N SER A 140 26.53 -38.29 14.44
CA SER A 140 26.50 -36.82 14.38
C SER A 140 27.88 -36.19 14.36
N TYR A 141 27.94 -35.03 13.75
CA TYR A 141 29.14 -34.19 13.63
C TYR A 141 28.78 -32.80 14.16
N VAL A 142 29.52 -32.33 15.17
CA VAL A 142 29.36 -30.99 15.74
C VAL A 142 30.45 -30.09 15.18
N GLY A 143 30.07 -28.91 14.68
CA GLY A 143 30.97 -27.90 14.13
C GLY A 143 30.63 -26.48 14.60
N GLU A 144 31.49 -25.53 14.28
CA GLU A 144 31.36 -24.08 14.55
C GLU A 144 31.54 -23.24 13.28
#